data_AF-H2ZAR9-F1
#
_entry.id   AF-H2ZAR9-F1
#
_cell.length_a   1.000
_cell.length_b   1.000
_cell.length_c   1.000
_cell.angle_alpha   90.00
_cell.angle_beta   90.00
_cell.angle_gamma   90.00
#
_symmetry.space_group_name_H-M   'P 1'
#
loop_
_entity.id
_entity.type
_entity.pdbx_description
1 polymer ?
#
loop_
_entity_poly.entity_id
_entity_poly.type
_entity_poly.pdbx_seq_one_letter_code
_entity_poly.pdbx_strand_id
1 'polypeptide(L)'
;ETNSKVIVMLTNLMENGKAKCEQYWPEPGCTLRCGSFEIQLREENEKDSYITRTLLVANEDADYKPRSISQLHFTTWPDHGVPSSTTGFLRFYHHVKEVMETVSGAPVTVHCSAGVGRTGTLIGFDILMAEMKKHKSVNVLETVVNMRKDRTLMVQTLEQYIFLHKLLVEVHLFGSTDFKATEINQKIEEMKRCRNKHGMNGFQVEFQNLELIGPIDVANEIAAQSCNAKFNRFPGILPYDRARLILPPIDQYQESAYYNGSMVTECPGFNGSVIAAQAPTPEQIEEFWHAVWYYDVTTIVMLTNLQENGKVKTQYWPIYAGQTDRHGAISVELKHESDNIKSVIQRTILITQTDIRDNNTIMSQDMTEKQVTQLHFQDWHENGPNPSADSILDLVRTLQETQTGNQGKVLVHCNDGAGRTGVLISVANLVERIKSENRIDVFRTVKDLRDMRPKMVTSEAQYQFIYEVCSKFVEGFATYDNFK
;
A
#
# COMPACT_ATOMS: atom_id res chain seq x y z
N GLU A 1 -17.17 -14.67 32.08
CA GLU A 1 -16.37 -15.66 32.84
C GLU A 1 -14.91 -15.26 32.97
N THR A 2 -14.12 -15.25 31.89
CA THR A 2 -12.67 -14.92 31.94
C THR A 2 -12.33 -13.45 32.21
N ASN A 3 -13.35 -12.61 32.44
CA ASN A 3 -13.24 -11.16 32.54
C ASN A 3 -12.54 -10.45 31.36
N SER A 4 -12.43 -11.11 30.19
CA SER A 4 -11.86 -10.49 28.99
C SER A 4 -12.62 -9.23 28.61
N LYS A 5 -11.86 -8.17 28.31
CA LYS A 5 -12.34 -6.84 27.88
C LYS A 5 -11.91 -6.47 26.47
N VAL A 6 -10.99 -7.25 25.89
CA VAL A 6 -10.43 -7.00 24.56
C VAL A 6 -10.46 -8.30 23.77
N ILE A 7 -11.00 -8.23 22.56
CA ILE A 7 -10.97 -9.29 21.58
C ILE A 7 -10.10 -8.82 20.41
N VAL A 8 -9.10 -9.60 20.02
CA VAL A 8 -8.28 -9.35 18.84
C VAL A 8 -8.61 -10.42 17.80
N MET A 9 -9.17 -9.98 16.68
CA MET A 9 -9.53 -10.80 15.52
C MET A 9 -8.50 -10.58 14.42
N LEU A 10 -7.83 -11.64 13.97
CA LEU A 10 -6.76 -11.58 12.97
C LEU A 10 -7.15 -12.26 11.65
N THR A 11 -8.44 -12.31 11.33
CA THR A 11 -8.94 -12.94 10.11
C THR A 11 -10.16 -12.21 9.61
N ASN A 12 -10.28 -12.07 8.29
CA ASN A 12 -11.55 -11.67 7.70
C ASN A 12 -12.56 -12.81 7.83
N LEU A 13 -13.86 -12.50 7.71
CA LEU A 13 -14.93 -13.50 7.75
C LEU A 13 -14.82 -14.48 6.58
N MET A 14 -14.50 -13.96 5.39
CA MET A 14 -14.25 -14.75 4.18
C MET A 14 -12.94 -14.34 3.52
N GLU A 15 -12.23 -15.33 2.99
CA GLU A 15 -10.96 -15.14 2.27
C GLU A 15 -10.94 -16.12 1.08
N ASN A 16 -10.71 -15.61 -0.15
CA ASN A 16 -10.77 -16.37 -1.41
C ASN A 16 -12.01 -17.29 -1.53
N GLY A 17 -13.18 -16.76 -1.15
CA GLY A 17 -14.46 -17.48 -1.20
C GLY A 17 -14.63 -18.57 -0.14
N LYS A 18 -13.70 -18.69 0.82
CA LYS A 18 -13.80 -19.64 1.93
C LYS A 18 -14.12 -18.89 3.23
N ALA A 19 -15.14 -19.35 3.94
CA ALA A 19 -15.44 -18.89 5.30
C ALA A 19 -14.29 -19.25 6.24
N LYS A 20 -13.83 -18.28 7.04
CA LYS A 20 -12.73 -18.41 8.01
C LYS A 20 -13.21 -18.23 9.45
N CYS A 21 -14.20 -17.38 9.64
CA CYS A 21 -14.80 -17.06 10.93
C CYS A 21 -16.25 -16.64 10.70
N GLU A 22 -17.15 -17.08 11.58
CA GLU A 22 -18.53 -16.59 11.59
C GLU A 22 -18.59 -15.23 12.28
N GLN A 23 -19.49 -14.37 11.79
CA GLN A 23 -19.73 -13.08 12.42
C GLN A 23 -20.40 -13.28 13.78
N TYR A 24 -19.70 -12.91 14.85
CA TYR A 24 -20.16 -13.07 16.23
C TYR A 24 -20.55 -11.74 16.90
N TRP A 25 -20.76 -10.69 16.10
CA TRP A 25 -21.22 -9.38 16.52
C TRP A 25 -22.42 -8.93 15.66
N PRO A 26 -23.35 -8.13 16.19
CA PRO A 26 -24.51 -7.65 15.44
C PRO A 26 -24.15 -6.53 14.46
N GLU A 27 -24.99 -6.34 13.46
CA GLU A 27 -25.04 -5.11 12.65
C GLU A 27 -25.48 -3.89 13.48
N PRO A 28 -25.15 -2.66 13.06
CA PRO A 28 -25.59 -1.43 13.72
C PRO A 28 -27.11 -1.39 13.94
N GLY A 29 -27.53 -1.13 15.17
CA GLY A 29 -28.96 -1.09 15.56
C GLY A 29 -29.60 -2.46 15.84
N CYS A 30 -28.90 -3.56 15.55
CA CYS A 30 -29.35 -4.90 15.89
C CYS A 30 -28.83 -5.37 17.27
N THR A 31 -29.51 -6.35 17.85
CA THR A 31 -29.04 -7.09 19.04
C THR A 31 -28.84 -8.54 18.66
N LEU A 32 -27.65 -9.07 18.93
CA LEU A 32 -27.34 -10.48 18.74
C LEU A 32 -27.51 -11.22 20.07
N ARG A 33 -28.30 -12.30 20.07
CA ARG A 33 -28.46 -13.18 21.24
C ARG A 33 -27.62 -14.44 21.07
N CYS A 34 -26.72 -14.69 22.01
CA CYS A 34 -25.86 -15.87 22.05
C CYS A 34 -26.04 -16.58 23.40
N GLY A 35 -26.94 -17.57 23.46
CA GLY A 35 -27.35 -18.16 24.73
C GLY A 35 -27.99 -17.09 25.63
N SER A 36 -27.52 -16.98 26.87
CA SER A 36 -27.97 -15.98 27.85
C SER A 36 -27.34 -14.59 27.69
N PHE A 37 -26.53 -14.37 26.64
CA PHE A 37 -25.86 -13.10 26.40
C PHE A 37 -26.55 -12.30 25.30
N GLU A 38 -26.72 -11.00 25.54
CA GLU A 38 -27.15 -10.03 24.55
C GLU A 38 -25.98 -9.11 24.18
N ILE A 39 -25.70 -9.00 22.88
CA ILE A 39 -24.57 -8.24 22.34
C ILE A 39 -25.13 -7.11 21.48
N GLN A 40 -24.64 -5.90 21.69
CA GLN A 40 -24.99 -4.69 20.91
C GLN A 40 -23.72 -3.99 20.42
N LEU A 41 -23.71 -3.59 19.15
CA LEU A 41 -22.66 -2.73 18.60
C LEU A 41 -22.92 -1.27 19.00
N ARG A 42 -21.96 -0.64 19.67
CA ARG A 42 -22.05 0.76 20.10
C ARG A 42 -21.31 1.71 19.19
N GLU A 43 -20.14 1.29 18.73
CA GLU A 43 -19.26 2.09 17.90
C GLU A 43 -18.47 1.17 17.00
N GLU A 44 -18.26 1.59 15.76
CA GLU A 44 -17.37 0.96 14.80
C GLU A 44 -16.56 2.07 14.12
N ASN A 45 -15.23 1.93 14.15
CA ASN A 45 -14.32 2.84 13.44
C ASN A 45 -13.43 2.00 12.54
N GLU A 46 -13.43 2.33 11.25
CA GLU A 46 -12.56 1.73 10.25
C GLU A 46 -11.29 2.55 10.08
N LYS A 47 -10.16 1.85 10.01
CA LYS A 47 -8.84 2.41 9.68
C LYS A 47 -8.20 1.56 8.58
N ASP A 48 -7.14 2.06 7.94
CA ASP A 48 -6.52 1.45 6.76
C ASP A 48 -6.29 -0.07 6.84
N SER A 49 -5.84 -0.57 8.00
CA SER A 49 -5.44 -1.98 8.17
C SER A 49 -6.22 -2.73 9.24
N TYR A 50 -7.17 -2.07 9.91
CA TYR A 50 -7.95 -2.69 10.97
C TYR A 50 -9.22 -1.91 11.30
N ILE A 51 -10.20 -2.63 11.84
CA ILE A 51 -11.47 -2.09 12.34
C ILE A 51 -11.46 -2.19 13.87
N THR A 52 -12.01 -1.20 14.54
CA THR A 52 -12.24 -1.22 15.99
C THR A 52 -13.73 -1.16 16.27
N ARG A 53 -14.22 -2.02 17.17
CA ARG A 53 -15.62 -2.03 17.61
C ARG A 53 -15.72 -1.94 19.12
N THR A 54 -16.71 -1.20 19.60
CA THR A 54 -17.13 -1.21 21.00
C THR A 54 -18.44 -2.01 21.10
N LEU A 55 -18.39 -3.15 21.77
CA LEU A 55 -19.52 -4.05 21.98
C LEU A 55 -20.02 -3.93 23.41
N LEU A 56 -21.32 -3.71 23.61
CA LEU A 56 -21.95 -3.87 24.90
C LEU A 56 -22.46 -5.30 25.02
N VAL A 57 -21.97 -6.02 26.03
CA VAL A 57 -22.38 -7.40 26.34
C VAL A 57 -23.11 -7.42 27.67
N ALA A 58 -24.40 -7.73 27.64
CA ALA A 58 -25.24 -7.95 28.80
C ALA A 58 -25.57 -9.45 28.94
N ASN A 59 -25.97 -9.87 30.14
CA ASN A 59 -26.52 -11.20 30.38
C ASN A 59 -27.96 -11.05 30.89
N GLU A 60 -28.82 -12.02 30.59
CA GLU A 60 -30.20 -12.07 31.09
C GLU A 60 -30.27 -12.18 32.61
N ASP A 61 -29.26 -12.79 33.23
CA ASP A 61 -29.09 -12.83 34.68
C ASP A 61 -28.60 -11.47 35.21
N ALA A 62 -29.45 -10.84 36.02
CA ALA A 62 -29.25 -9.52 36.59
C ALA A 62 -28.01 -9.41 37.50
N ASP A 63 -27.47 -10.54 37.99
CA ASP A 63 -26.24 -10.55 38.77
C ASP A 63 -25.00 -10.20 37.91
N TYR A 64 -25.10 -10.34 36.59
CA TYR A 64 -24.05 -9.96 35.65
C TYR A 64 -24.24 -8.53 35.15
N LYS A 65 -23.39 -7.63 35.65
CA LYS A 65 -23.33 -6.26 35.13
C LYS A 65 -22.95 -6.25 33.64
N PRO A 66 -23.64 -5.45 32.80
CA PRO A 66 -23.24 -5.24 31.41
C PRO A 66 -21.79 -4.76 31.31
N ARG A 67 -21.08 -5.25 30.30
CA ARG A 67 -19.66 -4.94 30.07
C ARG A 67 -19.45 -4.37 28.68
N SER A 68 -18.63 -3.34 28.59
CA SER A 68 -18.09 -2.86 27.32
C SER A 68 -16.87 -3.71 26.95
N ILE A 69 -16.83 -4.20 25.72
CA ILE A 69 -15.76 -5.03 25.17
C ILE A 69 -15.25 -4.35 23.88
N SER A 70 -13.95 -4.13 23.80
CA SER A 70 -13.31 -3.65 22.57
C SER A 70 -12.93 -4.82 21.68
N GLN A 71 -13.42 -4.87 20.45
CA GLN A 71 -12.96 -5.79 19.42
C GLN A 71 -12.04 -5.06 18.45
N LEU A 72 -10.84 -5.58 18.24
CA LEU A 72 -9.82 -5.04 17.33
C LEU A 72 -9.61 -6.07 16.22
N HIS A 73 -10.00 -5.74 14.99
CA HIS A 73 -10.04 -6.65 13.86
C HIS A 73 -9.02 -6.24 12.80
N PHE A 74 -7.92 -6.98 12.67
CA PHE A 74 -6.91 -6.75 11.63
C PHE A 74 -7.36 -7.34 10.29
N THR A 75 -7.52 -6.48 9.28
CA THR A 75 -8.22 -6.81 8.02
C THR A 75 -7.29 -7.07 6.85
N THR A 76 -6.02 -6.67 6.93
CA THR A 76 -5.07 -6.75 5.80
C THR A 76 -4.14 -7.97 5.83
N TRP A 77 -4.38 -8.94 6.72
CA TRP A 77 -3.64 -10.20 6.64
C TRP A 77 -4.12 -11.03 5.43
N PRO A 78 -3.25 -11.39 4.49
CA PRO A 78 -3.65 -12.15 3.30
C PRO A 78 -4.08 -13.58 3.63
N ASP A 79 -4.90 -14.18 2.77
CA ASP A 79 -5.33 -15.59 2.90
C ASP A 79 -4.12 -16.56 2.94
N HIS A 80 -3.16 -16.32 2.04
CA HIS A 80 -1.92 -17.07 1.96
C HIS A 80 -0.73 -16.22 2.42
N GLY A 81 0.10 -16.81 3.28
CA GLY A 81 1.33 -16.22 3.79
C GLY A 81 1.17 -15.17 4.87
N VAL A 82 1.89 -14.06 4.72
CA VAL A 82 2.03 -12.99 5.70
C VAL A 82 1.83 -11.63 5.02
N PRO A 83 1.48 -10.56 5.77
CA PRO A 83 1.38 -9.22 5.23
C PRO A 83 2.63 -8.83 4.43
N SER A 84 2.41 -8.21 3.26
CA SER A 84 3.50 -7.77 2.38
C SER A 84 4.27 -6.57 2.94
N SER A 85 3.61 -5.79 3.80
CA SER A 85 4.17 -4.74 4.64
C SER A 85 4.06 -5.10 6.12
N THR A 86 5.01 -4.62 6.92
CA THR A 86 4.99 -4.72 8.40
C THR A 86 4.22 -3.59 9.07
N THR A 87 4.00 -2.47 8.39
CA THR A 87 3.54 -1.22 9.01
C THR A 87 2.11 -1.32 9.52
N GLY A 88 1.21 -1.93 8.74
CA GLY A 88 -0.17 -2.18 9.18
C GLY A 88 -0.20 -3.03 10.45
N PHE A 89 0.57 -4.11 10.48
CA PHE A 89 0.67 -4.99 11.66
C PHE A 89 1.23 -4.25 12.88
N LEU A 90 2.30 -3.46 12.73
CA LEU A 90 2.90 -2.70 13.83
C LEU A 90 1.94 -1.63 14.37
N ARG A 91 1.27 -0.89 13.49
CA ARG A 91 0.22 0.10 13.86
C ARG A 91 -0.91 -0.58 14.63
N PHE A 92 -1.40 -1.72 14.13
CA PHE A 92 -2.41 -2.51 14.81
C PHE A 92 -1.94 -2.98 16.19
N TYR A 93 -0.73 -3.54 16.28
CA TYR A 93 -0.14 -4.00 17.54
C TYR A 93 -0.03 -2.87 18.56
N HIS A 94 0.47 -1.68 18.16
CA HIS A 94 0.54 -0.53 19.05
C HIS A 94 -0.84 -0.13 19.58
N HIS A 95 -1.86 -0.14 18.72
CA HIS A 95 -3.23 0.14 19.15
C HIS A 95 -3.78 -0.93 20.10
N VAL A 96 -3.48 -2.21 19.87
CA VAL A 96 -3.79 -3.29 20.82
C VAL A 96 -3.16 -3.00 22.19
N LYS A 97 -1.88 -2.58 22.23
CA LYS A 97 -1.21 -2.21 23.49
C LYS A 97 -1.85 -1.02 24.19
N GLU A 98 -2.18 0.05 23.46
CA GLU A 98 -2.86 1.23 24.00
C GLU A 98 -4.19 0.84 24.66
N VAL A 99 -5.02 0.06 23.97
CA VAL A 99 -6.30 -0.42 24.52
C VAL A 99 -6.07 -1.32 25.73
N MET A 100 -5.08 -2.22 25.69
CA MET A 100 -4.72 -3.08 26.83
C MET A 100 -4.30 -2.28 28.08
N GLU A 101 -3.63 -1.13 27.91
CA GLU A 101 -3.24 -0.27 29.03
C GLU A 101 -4.45 0.36 29.74
N THR A 102 -5.55 0.59 29.02
CA THR A 102 -6.81 1.10 29.62
C THR A 102 -7.58 0.04 30.41
N VAL A 103 -7.27 -1.24 30.18
CA VAL A 103 -8.01 -2.38 30.74
C VAL A 103 -7.05 -3.34 31.47
N SER A 104 -6.71 -3.01 32.70
CA SER A 104 -5.77 -3.81 33.50
C SER A 104 -6.35 -5.16 33.99
N GLY A 105 -5.47 -6.15 34.12
CA GLY A 105 -5.69 -7.37 34.91
C GLY A 105 -6.58 -8.46 34.29
N ALA A 106 -7.00 -8.32 33.03
CA ALA A 106 -7.81 -9.31 32.32
C ALA A 106 -7.06 -9.93 31.13
N PRO A 107 -7.26 -11.23 30.83
CA PRO A 107 -6.71 -11.84 29.63
C PRO A 107 -7.34 -11.22 28.37
N VAL A 108 -6.54 -11.10 27.31
CA VAL A 108 -6.99 -10.69 25.98
C VAL A 108 -7.38 -11.93 25.18
N THR A 109 -8.56 -11.92 24.57
CA THR A 109 -8.99 -13.00 23.69
C THR A 109 -8.42 -12.75 22.29
N VAL A 110 -7.47 -13.55 21.83
CA VAL A 110 -6.90 -13.43 20.47
C VAL A 110 -7.33 -14.63 19.63
N HIS A 111 -7.87 -14.41 18.43
CA HIS A 111 -8.22 -15.48 17.51
C HIS A 111 -7.95 -15.12 16.04
N CYS A 112 -7.97 -16.15 15.20
CA CYS A 112 -8.05 -16.04 13.74
C CYS A 112 -9.10 -17.06 13.29
N SER A 113 -8.77 -17.98 12.37
CA SER A 113 -9.62 -19.13 12.07
C SER A 113 -9.36 -20.30 13.03
N ALA A 114 -8.23 -21.01 12.90
CA ALA A 114 -7.86 -22.10 13.81
C ALA A 114 -7.27 -21.62 15.17
N GLY A 115 -6.95 -20.33 15.29
CA GLY A 115 -6.38 -19.73 16.50
C GLY A 115 -4.95 -20.18 16.81
N VAL A 116 -4.12 -20.47 15.79
CA VAL A 116 -2.73 -20.96 15.97
C VAL A 116 -1.70 -20.22 15.11
N GLY A 117 -2.02 -19.90 13.85
CA GLY A 117 -1.11 -19.23 12.92
C GLY A 117 -0.94 -17.74 13.23
N ARG A 118 -1.81 -16.89 12.68
CA ARG A 118 -1.80 -15.43 12.88
C ARG A 118 -1.88 -15.05 14.36
N THR A 119 -2.71 -15.78 15.11
CA THR A 119 -2.82 -15.68 16.57
C THR A 119 -1.47 -15.92 17.26
N GLY A 120 -0.75 -16.98 16.87
CA GLY A 120 0.57 -17.27 17.42
C GLY A 120 1.61 -16.23 17.02
N THR A 121 1.51 -15.64 15.82
CA THR A 121 2.38 -14.53 15.41
C THR A 121 2.18 -13.29 16.28
N LEU A 122 0.94 -12.86 16.52
CA LEU A 122 0.71 -11.69 17.38
C LEU A 122 1.16 -11.93 18.83
N ILE A 123 0.80 -13.07 19.41
CA ILE A 123 1.16 -13.42 20.79
C ILE A 123 2.68 -13.58 20.92
N GLY A 124 3.32 -14.28 19.98
CA GLY A 124 4.76 -14.45 19.95
C GLY A 124 5.48 -13.13 19.84
N PHE A 125 5.00 -12.23 18.98
CA PHE A 125 5.56 -10.88 18.85
C PHE A 125 5.44 -10.07 20.15
N ASP A 126 4.29 -10.10 20.84
CA ASP A 126 4.09 -9.41 22.12
C ASP A 126 5.07 -9.91 23.20
N ILE A 127 5.23 -11.24 23.33
CA ILE A 127 6.18 -11.86 24.27
C ILE A 127 7.60 -11.41 23.95
N LEU A 128 8.01 -11.53 22.69
CA LEU A 128 9.36 -11.18 22.23
C LEU A 128 9.66 -9.69 22.39
N MET A 129 8.67 -8.82 22.20
CA MET A 129 8.78 -7.39 22.47
C MET A 129 8.99 -7.10 23.97
N ALA A 130 8.27 -7.80 24.84
CA ALA A 130 8.45 -7.69 26.29
C ALA A 130 9.84 -8.18 26.73
N GLU A 131 10.31 -9.31 26.18
CA GLU A 131 11.66 -9.83 26.40
C GLU A 131 12.73 -8.86 25.91
N MET A 132 12.60 -8.33 24.69
CA MET A 132 13.54 -7.35 24.12
C MET A 132 13.63 -6.10 25.00
N LYS A 133 12.50 -5.61 25.52
CA LYS A 133 12.46 -4.45 26.41
C LYS A 133 13.16 -4.73 27.74
N LYS A 134 12.93 -5.90 28.33
CA LYS A 134 13.41 -6.28 29.67
C LYS A 134 14.87 -6.76 29.68
N HIS A 135 15.26 -7.58 28.71
CA HIS A 135 16.52 -8.32 28.71
C HIS A 135 17.50 -7.86 27.62
N LYS A 136 17.07 -7.01 26.67
CA LYS A 136 17.86 -6.62 25.48
C LYS A 136 18.32 -7.81 24.63
N SER A 137 17.61 -8.94 24.74
CA SER A 137 17.81 -10.17 24.00
C SER A 137 16.45 -10.83 23.75
N VAL A 138 16.35 -11.63 22.69
CA VAL A 138 15.14 -12.38 22.33
C VAL A 138 15.52 -13.79 21.91
N ASN A 139 14.64 -14.77 22.14
CA ASN A 139 14.83 -16.14 21.66
C ASN A 139 13.55 -16.65 20.96
N VAL A 140 13.43 -16.33 19.67
CA VAL A 140 12.22 -16.65 18.88
C VAL A 140 11.90 -18.14 18.89
N LEU A 141 12.91 -19.01 18.79
CA LEU A 141 12.71 -20.46 18.81
C LEU A 141 12.13 -20.91 20.15
N GLU A 142 12.73 -20.50 21.26
CA GLU A 142 12.28 -20.87 22.60
C GLU A 142 10.88 -20.32 22.89
N THR A 143 10.59 -19.07 22.54
CA THR A 143 9.25 -18.49 22.68
C THR A 143 8.21 -19.32 21.92
N VAL A 144 8.48 -19.68 20.67
CA VAL A 144 7.54 -20.50 19.87
C VAL A 144 7.40 -21.91 20.42
N VAL A 145 8.49 -22.55 20.86
CA VAL A 145 8.47 -23.86 21.53
C VAL A 145 7.63 -23.81 22.81
N ASN A 146 7.78 -22.76 23.61
CA ASN A 146 7.02 -22.60 24.84
C ASN A 146 5.53 -22.35 24.56
N MET A 147 5.17 -21.48 23.60
CA MET A 147 3.77 -21.32 23.18
C MET A 147 3.16 -22.64 22.69
N ARG A 148 3.95 -23.49 22.01
CA ARG A 148 3.49 -24.80 21.54
C ARG A 148 3.25 -25.84 22.63
N LYS A 149 3.79 -25.64 23.84
CA LYS A 149 3.47 -26.46 25.02
C LYS A 149 2.05 -26.17 25.53
N ASP A 150 1.60 -24.92 25.40
CA ASP A 150 0.28 -24.48 25.86
C ASP A 150 -0.81 -24.68 24.80
N ARG A 151 -0.49 -24.48 23.52
CA ARG A 151 -1.41 -24.68 22.40
C ARG A 151 -0.69 -25.21 21.17
N THR A 152 -1.22 -26.27 20.56
CA THR A 152 -0.60 -26.88 19.38
C THR A 152 -0.40 -25.89 18.22
N LEU A 153 0.65 -26.09 17.43
CA LEU A 153 0.92 -25.39 16.17
C LEU A 153 0.99 -23.85 16.24
N MET A 154 1.19 -23.25 17.42
CA MET A 154 1.40 -21.80 17.54
C MET A 154 2.54 -21.34 16.63
N VAL A 155 2.28 -20.30 15.82
CA VAL A 155 3.07 -19.91 14.63
C VAL A 155 3.16 -21.09 13.66
N GLN A 156 2.19 -21.18 12.75
CA GLN A 156 1.89 -22.40 12.02
C GLN A 156 2.81 -22.63 10.82
N THR A 157 3.21 -21.56 10.12
CA THR A 157 3.99 -21.65 8.87
C THR A 157 5.40 -21.08 9.02
N LEU A 158 6.31 -21.50 8.13
CA LEU A 158 7.67 -20.96 8.07
C LEU A 158 7.66 -19.45 7.78
N GLU A 159 6.81 -18.99 6.87
CA GLU A 159 6.67 -17.56 6.54
C GLU A 159 6.26 -16.73 7.75
N GLN A 160 5.34 -17.22 8.60
CA GLN A 160 4.97 -16.56 9.86
C GLN A 160 6.14 -16.49 10.84
N TYR A 161 6.95 -17.55 10.91
CA TYR A 161 8.15 -17.59 11.74
C TYR A 161 9.24 -16.61 11.23
N ILE A 162 9.42 -16.48 9.92
CA ILE A 162 10.32 -15.49 9.30
C ILE A 162 9.77 -14.07 9.54
N PHE A 163 8.46 -13.86 9.39
CA PHE A 163 7.82 -12.58 9.63
C PHE A 163 8.00 -12.09 11.07
N LEU A 164 7.95 -12.98 12.07
CA LEU A 164 8.31 -12.66 13.45
C LEU A 164 9.73 -12.08 13.56
N HIS A 165 10.71 -12.70 12.91
CA HIS A 165 12.09 -12.20 12.91
C HIS A 165 12.16 -10.83 12.24
N LYS A 166 11.55 -10.67 11.06
CA LYS A 166 11.51 -9.38 10.34
C LYS A 166 10.92 -8.28 11.22
N LEU A 167 9.76 -8.50 11.85
CA LEU A 167 9.14 -7.53 12.75
C LEU A 167 10.06 -7.11 13.90
N LEU A 168 10.73 -8.07 14.54
CA LEU A 168 11.63 -7.80 15.67
C LEU A 168 12.86 -6.99 15.25
N VAL A 169 13.51 -7.37 14.15
CA VAL A 169 14.70 -6.66 13.66
C VAL A 169 14.31 -5.26 13.21
N GLU A 170 13.17 -5.09 12.54
CA GLU A 170 12.68 -3.77 12.13
C GLU A 170 12.39 -2.84 13.31
N VAL A 171 11.69 -3.33 14.35
CA VAL A 171 11.44 -2.52 15.54
C VAL A 171 12.73 -2.20 16.27
N HIS A 172 13.67 -3.15 16.34
CA HIS A 172 14.97 -2.94 16.98
C HIS A 172 15.84 -1.90 16.25
N LEU A 173 15.92 -1.98 14.92
CA LEU A 173 16.79 -1.11 14.12
C LEU A 173 16.20 0.27 13.86
N PHE A 174 14.89 0.34 13.58
CA PHE A 174 14.25 1.58 13.14
C PHE A 174 13.55 2.34 14.26
N GLY A 175 13.13 1.65 15.33
CA GLY A 175 12.36 2.26 16.39
C GLY A 175 11.03 2.85 15.90
N SER A 176 10.60 3.94 16.53
CA SER A 176 9.39 4.69 16.14
C SER A 176 9.77 5.83 15.20
N THR A 177 9.29 5.76 13.96
CA THR A 177 9.43 6.82 12.94
C THR A 177 8.14 7.62 12.75
N ASP A 178 7.08 7.22 13.43
CA ASP A 178 5.76 7.81 13.38
C ASP A 178 5.61 8.99 14.37
N PHE A 179 5.04 10.12 13.92
CA PHE A 179 4.86 11.34 14.71
C PHE A 179 3.58 12.10 14.29
N LYS A 180 3.14 13.09 15.09
CA LYS A 180 1.93 13.88 14.78
C LYS A 180 2.18 14.84 13.63
N ALA A 181 1.18 15.09 12.78
CA ALA A 181 1.37 15.98 11.64
C ALA A 181 1.80 17.40 12.04
N THR A 182 1.33 17.89 13.20
CA THR A 182 1.72 19.19 13.78
C THR A 182 3.21 19.31 14.12
N GLU A 183 3.93 18.19 14.25
CA GLU A 183 5.35 18.14 14.64
C GLU A 183 6.29 18.15 13.42
N ILE A 184 5.75 18.18 12.19
CA ILE A 184 6.53 18.02 10.95
C ILE A 184 7.69 19.01 10.81
N ASN A 185 7.46 20.30 11.09
CA ASN A 185 8.49 21.33 11.01
C ASN A 185 9.62 21.09 12.02
N GLN A 186 9.27 20.71 13.25
CA GLN A 186 10.25 20.36 14.27
C GLN A 186 11.06 19.13 13.85
N LYS A 187 10.40 18.07 13.35
CA LYS A 187 11.05 16.86 12.86
C LYS A 187 12.01 17.17 11.71
N ILE A 188 11.63 18.02 10.75
CA ILE A 188 12.52 18.43 9.64
C ILE A 188 13.78 19.11 10.17
N GLU A 189 13.65 20.06 11.09
CA GLU A 189 14.81 20.78 11.65
C GLU A 189 15.69 19.86 12.49
N GLU A 190 15.11 18.92 13.24
CA GLU A 190 15.86 17.87 13.94
C GLU A 190 16.64 16.98 12.95
N MET A 191 16.01 16.56 11.85
CA MET A 191 16.64 15.75 10.81
C MET A 191 17.80 16.48 10.12
N LYS A 192 17.66 17.80 9.90
CA LYS A 192 18.75 18.64 9.34
C LYS A 192 19.87 18.90 10.34
N ARG A 193 19.58 19.01 11.63
CA ARG A 193 20.56 19.39 12.67
C ARG A 193 21.34 18.20 13.22
N CYS A 194 20.67 17.10 13.52
CA CYS A 194 21.28 15.94 14.16
C CYS A 194 22.38 15.34 13.28
N ARG A 195 23.47 14.88 13.89
CA ARG A 195 24.55 14.17 13.19
C ARG A 195 24.90 12.91 13.96
N ASN A 196 25.07 11.80 13.25
CA ASN A 196 25.57 10.57 13.86
C ASN A 196 27.11 10.58 13.93
N LYS A 197 27.69 9.49 14.46
CA LYS A 197 29.15 9.30 14.56
C LYS A 197 29.92 9.36 13.24
N HIS A 198 29.24 9.22 12.10
CA HIS A 198 29.82 9.29 10.75
C HIS A 198 29.53 10.64 10.07
N GLY A 199 29.00 11.64 10.78
CA GLY A 199 28.70 12.95 10.23
C GLY A 199 27.47 13.00 9.32
N MET A 200 26.63 11.95 9.32
CA MET A 200 25.41 11.91 8.52
C MET A 200 24.24 12.57 9.24
N ASN A 201 23.43 13.35 8.52
CA ASN A 201 22.22 13.96 9.04
C ASN A 201 21.09 12.92 9.22
N GLY A 202 19.95 13.33 9.81
CA GLY A 202 18.81 12.44 10.02
C GLY A 202 18.25 11.86 8.72
N PHE A 203 18.11 12.67 7.65
CA PHE A 203 17.60 12.20 6.36
C PHE A 203 18.52 11.16 5.74
N GLN A 204 19.83 11.36 5.81
CA GLN A 204 20.84 10.41 5.35
C GLN A 204 20.76 9.09 6.10
N VAL A 205 20.62 9.16 7.43
CA VAL A 205 20.50 7.97 8.27
C VAL A 205 19.23 7.20 7.95
N GLU A 206 18.07 7.86 7.94
CA GLU A 206 16.81 7.20 7.62
C GLU A 206 16.82 6.64 6.18
N PHE A 207 17.31 7.40 5.20
CA PHE A 207 17.37 6.94 3.81
C PHE A 207 18.29 5.73 3.63
N GLN A 208 19.44 5.68 4.32
CA GLN A 208 20.30 4.50 4.32
C GLN A 208 19.65 3.30 5.02
N ASN A 209 18.89 3.55 6.09
CA ASN A 209 18.20 2.49 6.82
C ASN A 209 17.16 1.75 5.96
N LEU A 210 16.63 2.38 4.90
CA LEU A 210 15.73 1.73 3.92
C LEU A 210 16.37 0.56 3.16
N GLU A 211 17.71 0.42 3.19
CA GLU A 211 18.43 -0.69 2.56
C GLU A 211 18.79 -1.81 3.55
N LEU A 212 18.57 -1.62 4.86
CA LEU A 212 19.00 -2.59 5.88
C LEU A 212 18.11 -3.85 5.93
N ILE A 213 16.81 -3.69 5.69
CA ILE A 213 15.82 -4.77 5.75
C ILE A 213 14.90 -4.66 4.53
N GLY A 214 15.06 -5.58 3.59
CA GLY A 214 14.19 -5.73 2.42
C GLY A 214 12.98 -6.64 2.66
N PRO A 215 12.19 -6.93 1.63
CA PRO A 215 11.04 -7.81 1.74
C PRO A 215 11.47 -9.26 2.01
N ILE A 216 10.55 -10.07 2.53
CA ILE A 216 10.80 -11.50 2.81
C ILE A 216 11.11 -12.27 1.53
N ASP A 217 10.38 -11.94 0.46
CA ASP A 217 10.54 -12.51 -0.86
C ASP A 217 10.96 -11.43 -1.84
N VAL A 218 12.15 -11.64 -2.42
CA VAL A 218 12.85 -10.76 -3.36
C VAL A 218 12.97 -11.39 -4.75
N ALA A 219 12.34 -12.54 -4.99
CA ALA A 219 12.41 -13.22 -6.28
C ALA A 219 11.97 -12.29 -7.42
N ASN A 220 12.70 -12.34 -8.53
CA ASN A 220 12.44 -11.56 -9.75
C ASN A 220 12.75 -12.40 -10.99
N GLU A 221 12.58 -13.71 -10.87
CA GLU A 221 13.00 -14.70 -11.85
C GLU A 221 12.32 -14.46 -13.19
N ILE A 222 11.02 -14.11 -13.18
CA ILE A 222 10.25 -13.84 -14.41
C ILE A 222 10.79 -12.62 -15.14
N ALA A 223 11.05 -11.53 -14.41
CA ALA A 223 11.58 -10.31 -14.98
C ALA A 223 13.03 -10.47 -15.48
N ALA A 224 13.80 -11.36 -14.84
CA ALA A 224 15.20 -11.63 -15.16
C ALA A 224 15.39 -12.62 -16.33
N GLN A 225 14.32 -13.28 -16.81
CA GLN A 225 14.42 -14.18 -17.96
C GLN A 225 15.00 -13.49 -19.19
N SER A 226 15.79 -14.21 -19.99
CA SER A 226 16.45 -13.66 -21.17
C SER A 226 15.47 -13.10 -22.21
N CYS A 227 14.28 -13.69 -22.33
CA CYS A 227 13.21 -13.20 -23.20
C CYS A 227 12.62 -11.85 -22.73
N ASN A 228 12.62 -11.59 -21.43
CA ASN A 228 12.08 -10.38 -20.80
C ASN A 228 13.15 -9.31 -20.55
N ALA A 229 14.43 -9.66 -20.53
CA ALA A 229 15.53 -8.75 -20.25
C ALA A 229 15.55 -7.51 -21.18
N LYS A 230 15.23 -7.69 -22.47
CA LYS A 230 15.13 -6.61 -23.48
C LYS A 230 14.03 -5.59 -23.19
N PHE A 231 13.04 -5.99 -22.40
CA PHE A 231 11.89 -5.18 -22.02
C PHE A 231 12.13 -4.40 -20.72
N ASN A 232 13.27 -4.58 -20.08
CA ASN A 232 13.62 -3.85 -18.86
C ASN A 232 14.47 -2.63 -19.22
N ARG A 233 13.96 -1.43 -18.95
CA ARG A 233 14.72 -0.20 -19.17
C ARG A 233 15.93 -0.12 -18.23
N PHE A 234 15.80 -0.66 -17.02
CA PHE A 234 16.83 -0.66 -15.99
C PHE A 234 16.99 -2.06 -15.38
N PRO A 235 18.15 -2.72 -15.57
CA PRO A 235 18.40 -4.06 -15.01
C PRO A 235 18.35 -4.11 -13.48
N GLY A 236 18.58 -2.98 -12.79
CA GLY A 236 18.55 -2.89 -11.33
C GLY A 236 17.17 -2.63 -10.72
N ILE A 237 16.12 -2.49 -11.54
CA ILE A 237 14.76 -2.15 -11.09
C ILE A 237 13.79 -3.10 -11.80
N LEU A 238 13.78 -4.34 -11.29
CA LEU A 238 12.89 -5.41 -11.75
C LEU A 238 11.73 -5.58 -10.75
N PRO A 239 10.49 -5.84 -11.20
CA PRO A 239 9.42 -6.14 -10.28
C PRO A 239 9.72 -7.45 -9.54
N TYR A 240 9.35 -7.53 -8.25
CA TYR A 240 9.33 -8.81 -7.55
C TYR A 240 8.24 -9.71 -8.14
N ASP A 241 8.48 -11.01 -8.23
CA ASP A 241 7.54 -11.98 -8.82
C ASP A 241 6.19 -11.98 -8.11
N ARG A 242 6.19 -11.79 -6.78
CA ARG A 242 4.97 -11.69 -5.96
C ARG A 242 4.12 -10.45 -6.22
N ALA A 243 4.72 -9.39 -6.77
CA ALA A 243 4.09 -8.07 -6.96
C ALA A 243 4.03 -7.65 -8.42
N ARG A 244 4.54 -8.45 -9.37
CA ARG A 244 4.53 -8.13 -10.79
C ARG A 244 3.10 -8.06 -11.34
N LEU A 245 2.97 -7.41 -12.49
CA LEU A 245 1.77 -7.53 -13.29
C LEU A 245 1.68 -8.95 -13.89
N ILE A 246 0.52 -9.57 -13.73
CA ILE A 246 0.15 -10.88 -14.28
C ILE A 246 -0.81 -10.61 -15.43
N LEU A 247 -0.27 -10.58 -16.65
CA LEU A 247 -1.03 -10.31 -17.87
C LEU A 247 -1.29 -11.61 -18.62
N PRO A 248 -2.46 -11.76 -19.26
CA PRO A 248 -2.68 -12.86 -20.19
C PRO A 248 -1.72 -12.75 -21.38
N PRO A 249 -1.48 -13.84 -22.11
CA PRO A 249 -0.66 -13.79 -23.31
C PRO A 249 -1.31 -12.93 -24.41
N ILE A 250 -0.49 -12.17 -25.12
CA ILE A 250 -0.92 -11.34 -26.27
C ILE A 250 -1.05 -12.19 -27.54
N ASP A 251 -0.13 -13.15 -27.70
CA ASP A 251 -0.10 -14.09 -28.82
C ASP A 251 -0.11 -15.54 -28.31
N GLN A 252 -0.47 -16.47 -29.20
CA GLN A 252 -0.59 -17.91 -28.87
C GLN A 252 0.74 -18.62 -28.55
N TYR A 253 1.88 -17.95 -28.72
CA TYR A 253 3.21 -18.51 -28.51
C TYR A 253 3.83 -18.13 -27.15
N GLN A 254 3.16 -17.27 -26.39
CA GLN A 254 3.58 -16.85 -25.06
C GLN A 254 2.68 -17.46 -23.99
N GLU A 255 3.26 -17.82 -22.84
CA GLU A 255 2.47 -18.24 -21.68
C GLU A 255 1.83 -17.04 -20.96
N SER A 256 2.52 -15.89 -20.94
CA SER A 256 2.03 -14.63 -20.37
C SER A 256 2.77 -13.44 -20.96
N ALA A 257 2.07 -12.33 -21.16
CA ALA A 257 2.72 -11.07 -21.54
C ALA A 257 3.51 -10.46 -20.36
N TYR A 258 4.59 -9.74 -20.68
CA TYR A 258 5.45 -9.12 -19.69
C TYR A 258 5.55 -7.60 -19.86
N TYR A 259 5.18 -6.89 -18.80
CA TYR A 259 5.44 -5.46 -18.68
C TYR A 259 6.09 -5.17 -17.32
N ASN A 260 7.16 -4.37 -17.31
CA ASN A 260 7.88 -4.04 -16.08
C ASN A 260 7.07 -3.02 -15.26
N GLY A 261 6.21 -3.57 -14.42
CA GLY A 261 5.44 -2.85 -13.42
C GLY A 261 5.12 -3.75 -12.23
N SER A 262 4.81 -3.11 -11.12
CA SER A 262 4.42 -3.76 -9.87
C SER A 262 3.04 -3.26 -9.44
N MET A 263 2.17 -4.17 -9.03
CA MET A 263 0.96 -3.84 -8.28
C MET A 263 1.36 -3.54 -6.84
N VAL A 264 1.24 -2.27 -6.44
CA VAL A 264 1.44 -1.82 -5.07
C VAL A 264 0.09 -1.86 -4.36
N THR A 265 -0.05 -2.73 -3.37
CA THR A 265 -1.25 -2.90 -2.55
C THR A 265 -1.12 -2.13 -1.23
N GLU A 266 -2.19 -2.06 -0.43
CA GLU A 266 -2.23 -1.28 0.82
C GLU A 266 -1.90 0.20 0.59
N CYS A 267 -2.43 0.75 -0.52
CA CYS A 267 -2.12 2.10 -1.00
C CYS A 267 -3.35 3.02 -0.82
N PRO A 268 -3.57 3.60 0.38
CA PRO A 268 -4.78 4.36 0.69
C PRO A 268 -4.97 5.59 -0.21
N GLY A 269 -3.88 6.21 -0.68
CA GLY A 269 -3.95 7.33 -1.63
C GLY A 269 -4.49 6.97 -3.03
N PHE A 270 -4.76 5.69 -3.29
CA PHE A 270 -5.19 5.14 -4.58
C PHE A 270 -6.27 4.07 -4.43
N ASN A 271 -7.25 4.28 -3.53
CA ASN A 271 -8.35 3.33 -3.31
C ASN A 271 -7.87 1.89 -3.02
N GLY A 272 -6.73 1.77 -2.33
CA GLY A 272 -6.15 0.49 -1.90
C GLY A 272 -5.07 -0.10 -2.81
N SER A 273 -4.97 0.30 -4.09
CA SER A 273 -3.93 -0.23 -4.98
C SER A 273 -3.55 0.68 -6.15
N VAL A 274 -2.28 0.62 -6.58
CA VAL A 274 -1.74 1.40 -7.70
C VAL A 274 -0.73 0.58 -8.50
N ILE A 275 -0.67 0.79 -9.81
CA ILE A 275 0.38 0.20 -10.65
C ILE A 275 1.57 1.17 -10.71
N ALA A 276 2.74 0.75 -10.23
CA ALA A 276 4.00 1.47 -10.38
C ALA A 276 4.82 0.82 -11.50
N ALA A 277 5.04 1.52 -12.61
CA ALA A 277 5.68 0.97 -13.80
C ALA A 277 6.75 1.87 -14.41
N GLN A 278 7.67 1.28 -15.19
CA GLN A 278 8.62 2.04 -15.99
C GLN A 278 7.93 2.74 -17.17
N ALA A 279 8.51 3.82 -17.71
CA ALA A 279 8.02 4.39 -18.96
C ALA A 279 8.14 3.36 -20.10
N PRO A 280 7.08 3.11 -20.90
CA PRO A 280 7.10 2.14 -22.00
C PRO A 280 8.31 2.35 -22.93
N THR A 281 8.96 1.26 -23.35
CA THR A 281 9.93 1.32 -24.46
C THR A 281 9.17 1.28 -25.79
N PRO A 282 9.79 1.63 -26.93
CA PRO A 282 9.15 1.50 -28.25
C PRO A 282 8.59 0.10 -28.51
N GLU A 283 9.29 -0.93 -28.01
CA GLU A 283 8.92 -2.34 -28.16
C GLU A 283 7.85 -2.81 -27.17
N GLN A 284 7.44 -1.98 -26.20
CA GLN A 284 6.48 -2.34 -25.14
C GLN A 284 5.18 -1.52 -25.16
N ILE A 285 4.93 -0.77 -26.23
CA ILE A 285 3.70 0.04 -26.31
C ILE A 285 2.46 -0.85 -26.28
N GLU A 286 2.52 -2.02 -26.92
CA GLU A 286 1.43 -3.00 -26.92
C GLU A 286 1.20 -3.59 -25.53
N GLU A 287 2.25 -4.06 -24.85
CA GLU A 287 2.17 -4.59 -23.48
C GLU A 287 1.70 -3.54 -22.47
N PHE A 288 2.09 -2.27 -22.66
CA PHE A 288 1.62 -1.17 -21.83
C PHE A 288 0.11 -0.98 -21.95
N TRP A 289 -0.42 -0.86 -23.17
CA TRP A 289 -1.86 -0.70 -23.38
C TRP A 289 -2.63 -1.96 -22.99
N HIS A 290 -2.04 -3.14 -23.17
CA HIS A 290 -2.61 -4.38 -22.69
C HIS A 290 -2.76 -4.38 -21.16
N ALA A 291 -1.75 -3.89 -20.43
CA ALA A 291 -1.82 -3.73 -18.98
C ALA A 291 -2.89 -2.70 -18.57
N VAL A 292 -2.94 -1.54 -19.25
CA VAL A 292 -3.95 -0.50 -19.01
C VAL A 292 -5.36 -1.08 -19.16
N TRP A 293 -5.59 -1.81 -20.24
CA TRP A 293 -6.88 -2.43 -20.53
C TRP A 293 -7.26 -3.51 -19.49
N TYR A 294 -6.36 -4.47 -19.28
CA TYR A 294 -6.61 -5.66 -18.46
C TYR A 294 -6.84 -5.32 -16.98
N TYR A 295 -6.07 -4.38 -16.43
CA TYR A 295 -6.20 -3.96 -15.04
C TYR A 295 -7.30 -2.92 -14.78
N ASP A 296 -8.03 -2.54 -15.83
CA ASP A 296 -9.05 -1.50 -15.80
C ASP A 296 -8.50 -0.16 -15.32
N VAL A 297 -7.38 0.26 -15.91
CA VAL A 297 -6.73 1.53 -15.59
C VAL A 297 -7.52 2.65 -16.24
N THR A 298 -8.01 3.58 -15.42
CA THR A 298 -8.77 4.74 -15.88
C THR A 298 -7.98 6.04 -15.72
N THR A 299 -6.88 6.02 -14.98
CA THR A 299 -5.97 7.17 -14.86
C THR A 299 -4.52 6.75 -15.02
N ILE A 300 -3.79 7.42 -15.91
CA ILE A 300 -2.35 7.25 -16.10
C ILE A 300 -1.65 8.53 -15.64
N VAL A 301 -0.74 8.44 -14.68
CA VAL A 301 0.11 9.56 -14.27
C VAL A 301 1.50 9.38 -14.84
N MET A 302 1.89 10.30 -15.74
CA MET A 302 3.19 10.34 -16.39
C MET A 302 4.05 11.43 -15.74
N LEU A 303 5.14 11.02 -15.11
CA LEU A 303 6.04 11.89 -14.34
C LEU A 303 7.39 12.13 -15.04
N THR A 304 7.48 11.96 -16.35
CA THR A 304 8.71 12.15 -17.15
C THR A 304 8.37 12.90 -18.42
N ASN A 305 9.22 13.86 -18.79
CA ASN A 305 9.08 14.60 -20.02
C ASN A 305 9.49 13.74 -21.22
N LEU A 306 8.91 14.00 -22.40
CA LEU A 306 9.25 13.27 -23.64
C LEU A 306 10.71 13.45 -24.09
N GLN A 307 11.38 14.49 -23.62
CA GLN A 307 12.80 14.72 -23.87
C GLN A 307 13.51 15.06 -22.56
N GLU A 308 14.42 14.19 -22.14
CA GLU A 308 15.25 14.38 -20.94
C GLU A 308 16.70 14.02 -21.28
N ASN A 309 17.65 14.91 -20.97
CA ASN A 309 19.09 14.68 -21.16
C ASN A 309 19.49 14.22 -22.57
N GLY A 310 18.83 14.76 -23.60
CA GLY A 310 19.07 14.38 -25.00
C GLY A 310 18.49 13.02 -25.41
N LYS A 311 17.79 12.31 -24.50
CA LYS A 311 17.08 11.06 -24.81
C LYS A 311 15.60 11.34 -25.00
N VAL A 312 15.05 10.81 -26.09
CA VAL A 312 13.61 10.86 -26.38
C VAL A 312 12.93 9.67 -25.69
N LYS A 313 11.87 9.95 -24.93
CA LYS A 313 10.98 8.93 -24.38
C LYS A 313 9.92 8.57 -25.40
N THR A 314 9.45 7.34 -25.33
CA THR A 314 8.40 6.83 -26.21
C THR A 314 7.09 7.53 -25.90
N GLN A 315 6.54 8.25 -26.87
CA GLN A 315 5.16 8.67 -26.85
C GLN A 315 4.30 7.45 -27.19
N TYR A 316 3.46 7.04 -26.25
CA TYR A 316 2.61 5.85 -26.37
C TYR A 316 1.15 6.18 -26.72
N TRP A 317 0.85 7.43 -27.08
CA TRP A 317 -0.49 7.89 -27.45
C TRP A 317 -0.44 8.69 -28.77
N PRO A 318 -1.55 8.81 -29.51
CA PRO A 318 -1.60 9.56 -30.76
C PRO A 318 -1.22 11.04 -30.59
N ILE A 319 -0.60 11.65 -31.60
CA ILE A 319 -0.13 13.04 -31.53
C ILE A 319 -1.30 14.02 -31.64
N TYR A 320 -2.24 13.76 -32.54
CA TYR A 320 -3.31 14.70 -32.86
C TYR A 320 -4.65 14.24 -32.28
N ALA A 321 -5.46 15.19 -31.80
CA ALA A 321 -6.83 14.89 -31.39
C ALA A 321 -7.64 14.33 -32.58
N GLY A 322 -8.40 13.26 -32.33
CA GLY A 322 -9.11 12.48 -33.34
C GLY A 322 -8.26 11.45 -34.08
N GLN A 323 -6.94 11.40 -33.85
CA GLN A 323 -6.09 10.34 -34.39
C GLN A 323 -6.23 9.06 -33.53
N THR A 324 -6.26 7.92 -34.21
CA THR A 324 -6.22 6.59 -33.60
C THR A 324 -4.96 5.86 -34.01
N ASP A 325 -4.20 5.36 -33.03
CA ASP A 325 -3.09 4.43 -33.24
C ASP A 325 -3.52 3.03 -32.78
N ARG A 326 -3.02 1.99 -33.47
CA ARG A 326 -3.36 0.59 -33.15
C ARG A 326 -2.15 -0.14 -32.58
N HIS A 327 -2.34 -0.77 -31.43
CA HIS A 327 -1.33 -1.57 -30.73
C HIS A 327 -1.93 -2.95 -30.45
N GLY A 328 -1.65 -3.91 -31.34
CA GLY A 328 -2.26 -5.24 -31.30
C GLY A 328 -3.80 -5.19 -31.43
N ALA A 329 -4.46 -5.74 -30.42
CA ALA A 329 -5.93 -5.77 -30.30
C ALA A 329 -6.55 -4.45 -29.81
N ILE A 330 -5.73 -3.52 -29.31
CA ILE A 330 -6.19 -2.28 -28.68
C ILE A 330 -5.97 -1.11 -29.64
N SER A 331 -7.04 -0.38 -29.92
CA SER A 331 -7.00 0.92 -30.59
C SER A 331 -7.01 2.03 -29.55
N VAL A 332 -6.17 3.05 -29.74
CA VAL A 332 -5.97 4.16 -28.81
C VAL A 332 -6.25 5.45 -29.57
N GLU A 333 -7.28 6.19 -29.17
CA GLU A 333 -7.66 7.46 -29.78
C GLU A 333 -7.48 8.61 -28.79
N LEU A 334 -6.76 9.66 -29.20
CA LEU A 334 -6.69 10.89 -28.42
C LEU A 334 -7.97 11.72 -28.69
N LYS A 335 -8.87 11.83 -27.72
CA LYS A 335 -10.10 12.64 -27.87
C LYS A 335 -9.84 14.11 -27.64
N HIS A 336 -9.11 14.43 -26.56
CA HIS A 336 -8.92 15.79 -26.10
C HIS A 336 -7.61 15.94 -25.34
N GLU A 337 -6.96 17.09 -25.46
CA GLU A 337 -5.79 17.51 -24.69
C GLU A 337 -6.05 18.91 -24.12
N SER A 338 -5.70 19.12 -22.86
CA SER A 338 -5.79 20.43 -22.20
C SER A 338 -4.62 20.66 -21.25
N ASP A 339 -4.20 21.92 -21.16
CA ASP A 339 -3.13 22.45 -20.31
C ASP A 339 -3.67 23.45 -19.26
N ASN A 340 -4.97 23.37 -18.95
CA ASN A 340 -5.64 24.25 -17.98
C ASN A 340 -5.17 24.06 -16.53
N ILE A 341 -4.51 22.93 -16.24
CA ILE A 341 -3.97 22.62 -14.92
C ILE A 341 -2.50 22.99 -14.95
N LYS A 342 -2.08 23.84 -14.01
CA LYS A 342 -0.69 24.30 -13.93
C LYS A 342 0.25 23.10 -13.88
N SER A 343 1.22 23.09 -14.79
CA SER A 343 2.28 22.07 -14.87
C SER A 343 1.79 20.64 -15.21
N VAL A 344 0.51 20.47 -15.58
CA VAL A 344 -0.09 19.18 -15.95
C VAL A 344 -0.80 19.31 -17.29
N ILE A 345 -0.36 18.52 -18.26
CA ILE A 345 -1.15 18.28 -19.47
C ILE A 345 -2.09 17.11 -19.20
N GLN A 346 -3.40 17.37 -19.28
CA GLN A 346 -4.43 16.34 -19.18
C GLN A 346 -4.88 15.89 -20.56
N ARG A 347 -4.90 14.58 -20.79
CA ARG A 347 -5.44 13.97 -22.02
C ARG A 347 -6.60 13.05 -21.70
N THR A 348 -7.64 13.13 -22.52
CA THR A 348 -8.71 12.14 -22.56
C THR A 348 -8.45 11.20 -23.72
N ILE A 349 -8.21 9.93 -23.41
CA ILE A 349 -7.88 8.88 -24.36
C ILE A 349 -9.01 7.87 -24.36
N LEU A 350 -9.54 7.53 -25.54
CA LEU A 350 -10.47 6.43 -25.69
C LEU A 350 -9.69 5.18 -26.12
N ILE A 351 -9.84 4.09 -25.39
CA ILE A 351 -9.28 2.80 -25.79
C ILE A 351 -10.41 1.84 -26.14
N THR A 352 -10.22 1.09 -27.22
CA THR A 352 -11.19 0.12 -27.71
C THR A 352 -10.48 -1.20 -28.00
N GLN A 353 -10.96 -2.29 -27.39
CA GLN A 353 -10.45 -3.62 -27.69
C GLN A 353 -11.32 -4.28 -28.77
N THR A 354 -10.68 -4.75 -29.83
CA THR A 354 -11.33 -5.62 -30.83
C THR A 354 -11.26 -7.07 -30.37
N ASP A 355 -12.41 -7.74 -30.24
CA ASP A 355 -12.47 -9.16 -29.90
C ASP A 355 -11.85 -9.98 -31.04
N ILE A 356 -10.67 -10.56 -30.82
CA ILE A 356 -10.06 -11.53 -31.73
C ILE A 356 -10.62 -12.91 -31.37
N ARG A 357 -11.91 -13.15 -31.63
CA ARG A 357 -12.47 -14.50 -31.58
C ARG A 357 -12.68 -15.00 -33.00
N ASP A 358 -11.84 -15.96 -33.37
CA ASP A 358 -11.94 -16.90 -34.48
C ASP A 358 -12.26 -16.37 -35.89
N ASN A 359 -11.43 -16.82 -36.82
CA ASN A 359 -11.36 -16.47 -38.24
C ASN A 359 -12.61 -16.78 -39.11
N ASN A 360 -13.82 -16.91 -38.57
CA ASN A 360 -15.04 -17.08 -39.36
C ASN A 360 -16.28 -16.75 -38.52
N THR A 361 -16.59 -15.47 -38.33
CA THR A 361 -17.93 -14.83 -38.50
C THR A 361 -17.83 -13.42 -37.91
N ILE A 362 -17.88 -12.40 -38.78
CA ILE A 362 -18.07 -11.01 -38.34
C ILE A 362 -19.51 -10.88 -37.84
N MET A 363 -19.72 -11.06 -36.54
CA MET A 363 -20.88 -10.50 -35.85
C MET A 363 -20.40 -9.45 -34.87
N SER A 364 -20.78 -8.21 -35.16
CA SER A 364 -20.53 -6.99 -34.42
C SER A 364 -21.23 -6.97 -33.05
N GLN A 365 -20.79 -7.79 -32.10
CA GLN A 365 -21.33 -7.74 -30.75
C GLN A 365 -20.20 -7.66 -29.72
N ASP A 366 -20.19 -6.49 -29.08
CA ASP A 366 -19.41 -6.05 -27.91
C ASP A 366 -17.99 -5.52 -28.16
N MET A 367 -17.88 -4.50 -29.01
CA MET A 367 -16.77 -3.53 -28.88
C MET A 367 -16.92 -2.80 -27.54
N THR A 368 -16.14 -3.23 -26.56
CA THR A 368 -16.05 -2.51 -25.28
C THR A 368 -15.09 -1.33 -25.45
N GLU A 369 -15.55 -0.15 -25.04
CA GLU A 369 -14.74 1.08 -25.03
C GLU A 369 -14.51 1.52 -23.59
N LYS A 370 -13.31 2.04 -23.31
CA LYS A 370 -12.96 2.61 -22.00
C LYS A 370 -12.33 3.97 -22.19
N GLN A 371 -12.71 4.93 -21.36
CA GLN A 371 -12.06 6.23 -21.30
C GLN A 371 -10.95 6.22 -20.26
N VAL A 372 -9.76 6.67 -20.65
CA VAL A 372 -8.58 6.79 -19.81
C VAL A 372 -8.13 8.24 -19.76
N THR A 373 -7.95 8.78 -18.56
CA THR A 373 -7.38 10.10 -18.36
C THR A 373 -5.87 9.98 -18.15
N GLN A 374 -5.06 10.64 -18.97
CA GLN A 374 -3.62 10.75 -18.74
C GLN A 374 -3.32 12.12 -18.11
N LEU A 375 -2.63 12.13 -16.97
CA LEU A 375 -2.08 13.32 -16.31
C LEU A 375 -0.56 13.33 -16.54
N HIS A 376 -0.08 14.22 -17.41
CA HIS A 376 1.33 14.36 -17.74
C HIS A 376 1.93 15.57 -17.01
N PHE A 377 2.65 15.30 -15.93
CA PHE A 377 3.29 16.31 -15.09
C PHE A 377 4.64 16.75 -15.69
N GLN A 378 4.76 18.04 -16.00
CA GLN A 378 5.89 18.57 -16.77
C GLN A 378 7.02 19.19 -15.93
N ASP A 379 6.73 19.57 -14.68
CA ASP A 379 7.65 20.32 -13.81
C ASP A 379 8.73 19.45 -13.14
N TRP A 380 8.85 18.16 -13.51
CA TRP A 380 9.89 17.28 -12.98
C TRP A 380 10.98 16.99 -14.01
N HIS A 381 12.13 17.65 -13.87
CA HIS A 381 13.29 17.49 -14.76
C HIS A 381 14.31 16.48 -14.21
N GLU A 382 14.97 15.68 -15.06
CA GLU A 382 15.80 14.51 -14.63
C GLU A 382 17.07 14.89 -13.88
N ASN A 383 17.68 16.02 -14.26
CA ASN A 383 18.85 16.60 -13.57
C ASN A 383 18.52 17.95 -12.92
N GLY A 384 17.23 18.29 -12.81
CA GLY A 384 16.78 19.52 -12.18
C GLY A 384 16.57 19.35 -10.66
N PRO A 385 16.31 20.44 -9.94
CA PRO A 385 15.79 20.34 -8.59
C PRO A 385 14.45 19.58 -8.59
N ASN A 386 14.04 19.10 -7.42
CA ASN A 386 12.67 18.64 -7.25
C ASN A 386 11.68 19.78 -7.58
N PRO A 387 10.48 19.45 -8.06
CA PRO A 387 9.44 20.44 -8.33
C PRO A 387 9.01 21.17 -7.05
N SER A 388 8.20 22.22 -7.16
CA SER A 388 7.67 22.88 -5.97
C SER A 388 6.71 21.95 -5.22
N ALA A 389 6.69 22.04 -3.88
CA ALA A 389 5.75 21.26 -3.08
C ALA A 389 4.29 21.49 -3.48
N ASP A 390 3.92 22.75 -3.80
CA ASP A 390 2.59 23.12 -4.26
C ASP A 390 2.20 22.36 -5.54
N SER A 391 3.11 22.25 -6.52
CA SER A 391 2.80 21.56 -7.79
C SER A 391 2.53 20.05 -7.61
N ILE A 392 3.20 19.40 -6.65
CA ILE A 392 2.93 17.99 -6.33
C ILE A 392 1.62 17.85 -5.58
N LEU A 393 1.30 18.76 -4.66
CA LEU A 393 0.02 18.74 -3.96
C LEU A 393 -1.15 19.03 -4.90
N ASP A 394 -0.97 19.90 -5.89
CA ASP A 394 -1.96 20.16 -6.94
C ASP A 394 -2.15 18.91 -7.81
N LEU A 395 -1.06 18.22 -8.20
CA LEU A 395 -1.16 16.94 -8.92
C LEU A 395 -1.90 15.86 -8.10
N VAL A 396 -1.62 15.73 -6.80
CA VAL A 396 -2.33 14.80 -5.91
C VAL A 396 -3.82 15.16 -5.84
N ARG A 397 -4.16 16.44 -5.79
CA ARG A 397 -5.56 16.89 -5.79
C ARG A 397 -6.26 16.56 -7.10
N THR A 398 -5.65 16.88 -8.23
CA THR A 398 -6.16 16.51 -9.57
C THR A 398 -6.36 15.01 -9.68
N LEU A 399 -5.40 14.21 -9.20
CA LEU A 399 -5.52 12.76 -9.16
C LEU A 399 -6.75 12.30 -8.35
N GLN A 400 -6.92 12.84 -7.13
CA GLN A 400 -8.07 12.52 -6.27
C GLN A 400 -9.41 12.92 -6.93
N GLU A 401 -9.45 14.07 -7.61
CA GLU A 401 -10.63 14.52 -8.38
C GLU A 401 -10.95 13.55 -9.53
N THR A 402 -9.94 13.11 -10.30
CA THR A 402 -10.14 12.14 -11.40
C THR A 402 -10.60 10.75 -10.94
N GLN A 403 -10.30 10.40 -9.70
CA GLN A 403 -10.70 9.14 -9.08
C GLN A 403 -12.08 9.22 -8.41
N THR A 404 -12.64 10.41 -8.21
CA THR A 404 -13.95 10.59 -7.58
C THR A 404 -15.04 9.99 -8.47
N GLY A 405 -15.70 8.94 -7.99
CA GLY A 405 -16.73 8.21 -8.74
C GLY A 405 -16.19 7.24 -9.79
N ASN A 406 -14.87 7.05 -9.85
CA ASN A 406 -14.21 6.12 -10.76
C ASN A 406 -13.61 4.95 -9.98
N GLN A 407 -13.97 3.72 -10.35
CA GLN A 407 -13.45 2.51 -9.68
C GLN A 407 -12.23 1.91 -10.37
N GLY A 408 -11.82 2.46 -11.51
CA GLY A 408 -10.65 1.99 -12.24
C GLY A 408 -9.35 2.32 -11.51
N LYS A 409 -8.29 1.58 -11.85
CA LYS A 409 -6.98 1.73 -11.20
C LYS A 409 -6.21 2.91 -11.75
N VAL A 410 -5.25 3.35 -10.96
CA VAL A 410 -4.24 4.33 -11.37
C VAL A 410 -2.95 3.59 -11.77
N LEU A 411 -2.37 3.98 -12.89
CA LEU A 411 -1.02 3.60 -13.28
C LEU A 411 -0.12 4.82 -13.20
N VAL A 412 0.93 4.76 -12.39
CA VAL A 412 1.93 5.82 -12.24
C VAL A 412 3.24 5.34 -12.85
N HIS A 413 3.79 6.12 -13.78
CA HIS A 413 5.11 5.85 -14.35
C HIS A 413 6.00 7.10 -14.40
N CYS A 414 7.29 6.84 -14.28
CA CYS A 414 8.35 7.79 -14.59
C CYS A 414 9.37 7.07 -15.46
N ASN A 415 10.63 7.51 -15.51
CA ASN A 415 11.63 6.82 -16.31
C ASN A 415 11.81 5.34 -15.86
N ASP A 416 12.06 5.11 -14.57
CA ASP A 416 12.33 3.80 -13.97
C ASP A 416 11.13 3.16 -13.25
N GLY A 417 10.07 3.94 -13.04
CA GLY A 417 8.93 3.51 -12.21
C GLY A 417 9.26 3.38 -10.73
N ALA A 418 10.33 4.02 -10.24
CA ALA A 418 10.78 3.92 -8.86
C ALA A 418 11.01 5.28 -8.20
N GLY A 419 11.78 6.18 -8.83
CA GLY A 419 12.16 7.47 -8.22
C GLY A 419 10.97 8.41 -7.99
N ARG A 420 10.55 9.10 -9.06
CA ARG A 420 9.43 10.06 -9.02
C ARG A 420 8.10 9.36 -8.73
N THR A 421 7.91 8.17 -9.31
CA THR A 421 6.76 7.30 -9.01
C THR A 421 6.65 7.01 -7.51
N GLY A 422 7.77 6.66 -6.85
CA GLY A 422 7.78 6.43 -5.41
C GLY A 422 7.46 7.67 -4.58
N VAL A 423 7.93 8.85 -5.01
CA VAL A 423 7.59 10.11 -4.32
C VAL A 423 6.09 10.41 -4.43
N LEU A 424 5.51 10.38 -5.64
CA LEU A 424 4.08 10.67 -5.80
C LEU A 424 3.23 9.70 -4.98
N ILE A 425 3.53 8.40 -5.05
CA ILE A 425 2.79 7.39 -4.31
C ILE A 425 2.93 7.59 -2.80
N SER A 426 4.14 7.90 -2.32
CA SER A 426 4.37 8.20 -0.89
C SER A 426 3.58 9.42 -0.44
N VAL A 427 3.62 10.52 -1.20
CA VAL A 427 2.89 11.75 -0.86
C VAL A 427 1.39 11.51 -0.84
N ALA A 428 0.83 10.83 -1.85
CA ALA A 428 -0.60 10.55 -1.89
C ALA A 428 -1.06 9.70 -0.68
N ASN A 429 -0.28 8.68 -0.30
CA ASN A 429 -0.57 7.87 0.90
C ASN A 429 -0.45 8.69 2.19
N LEU A 430 0.57 9.55 2.31
CA LEU A 430 0.78 10.39 3.49
C LEU A 430 -0.29 11.48 3.61
N VAL A 431 -0.72 12.09 2.50
CA VAL A 431 -1.81 13.08 2.48
C VAL A 431 -3.09 12.46 3.01
N GLU A 432 -3.44 11.25 2.55
CA GLU A 432 -4.64 10.55 3.05
C GLU A 432 -4.53 10.26 4.55
N ARG A 433 -3.36 9.79 4.98
CA ARG A 433 -3.11 9.49 6.38
C ARG A 433 -3.10 10.72 7.28
N ILE A 434 -2.61 11.86 6.80
CA ILE A 434 -2.67 13.13 7.55
C ILE A 434 -4.13 13.54 7.73
N LYS A 435 -4.96 13.42 6.68
CA LYS A 435 -6.39 13.76 6.73
C LYS A 435 -7.17 12.85 7.70
N SER A 436 -6.90 11.55 7.72
CA SER A 436 -7.66 10.57 8.49
C SER A 436 -7.16 10.38 9.93
N GLU A 437 -5.84 10.44 10.14
CA GLU A 437 -5.22 10.11 11.43
C GLU A 437 -4.46 11.27 12.08
N ASN A 438 -4.18 12.37 11.38
CA ASN A 438 -3.31 13.45 11.84
C ASN A 438 -1.89 12.96 12.24
N ARG A 439 -1.38 11.94 11.52
CA ARG A 439 -0.06 11.32 11.75
C ARG A 439 0.74 11.19 10.46
N ILE A 440 2.07 11.20 10.59
CA ILE A 440 3.03 11.10 9.49
C ILE A 440 4.06 10.03 9.84
N ASP A 441 4.39 9.17 8.86
CA ASP A 441 5.51 8.23 8.94
C ASP A 441 6.13 8.02 7.55
N VAL A 442 6.96 8.98 7.13
CA VAL A 442 7.59 8.95 5.80
C VAL A 442 8.47 7.71 5.62
N PHE A 443 9.23 7.34 6.65
CA PHE A 443 10.14 6.20 6.61
C PHE A 443 9.39 4.90 6.31
N ARG A 444 8.32 4.59 7.08
CA ARG A 444 7.52 3.38 6.88
C ARG A 444 6.79 3.41 5.55
N THR A 445 6.23 4.54 5.14
CA THR A 445 5.57 4.66 3.83
C THR A 445 6.53 4.31 2.69
N VAL A 446 7.75 4.87 2.67
CA VAL A 446 8.73 4.58 1.61
C VAL A 446 9.23 3.14 1.70
N LYS A 447 9.46 2.63 2.92
CA LYS A 447 9.87 1.24 3.14
C LYS A 447 8.85 0.25 2.59
N ASP A 448 7.56 0.47 2.83
CA ASP A 448 6.50 -0.41 2.37
C ASP A 448 6.42 -0.43 0.83
N LEU A 449 6.64 0.73 0.19
CA LEU A 449 6.77 0.79 -1.26
C LEU A 449 7.98 -0.02 -1.75
N ARG A 450 9.12 0.02 -1.03
CA ARG A 450 10.32 -0.77 -1.35
C ARG A 450 10.15 -2.27 -1.13
N ASP A 451 9.29 -2.65 -0.20
CA ASP A 451 8.88 -4.04 -0.01
C ASP A 451 8.07 -4.52 -1.23
N MET A 452 7.26 -3.66 -1.88
CA MET A 452 6.44 -4.02 -3.07
C MET A 452 7.15 -3.86 -4.43
N ARG A 453 8.06 -2.88 -4.57
CA ARG A 453 8.85 -2.64 -5.78
C ARG A 453 10.24 -2.12 -5.40
N PRO A 454 11.34 -2.66 -5.94
CA PRO A 454 12.67 -2.21 -5.56
C PRO A 454 12.89 -0.71 -5.79
N LYS A 455 13.72 -0.11 -4.91
CA LYS A 455 14.28 1.25 -5.08
C LYS A 455 13.27 2.40 -5.15
N MET A 456 12.01 2.18 -4.77
CA MET A 456 11.02 3.24 -4.64
C MET A 456 11.59 4.40 -3.82
N VAL A 457 11.54 5.62 -4.37
CA VAL A 457 12.31 6.80 -3.93
C VAL A 457 13.81 6.53 -4.00
N THR A 458 14.45 7.00 -5.08
CA THR A 458 15.80 6.55 -5.47
C THR A 458 16.92 7.43 -4.92
N SER A 459 16.63 8.60 -4.34
CA SER A 459 17.64 9.50 -3.78
C SER A 459 17.25 10.13 -2.45
N GLU A 460 18.25 10.52 -1.66
CA GLU A 460 18.07 11.29 -0.42
C GLU A 460 17.29 12.59 -0.68
N ALA A 461 17.59 13.29 -1.78
CA ALA A 461 16.90 14.52 -2.15
C ALA A 461 15.41 14.30 -2.39
N GLN A 462 15.01 13.19 -3.02
CA GLN A 462 13.61 12.82 -3.18
C GLN A 462 12.97 12.46 -1.83
N TYR A 463 13.70 11.77 -0.94
CA TYR A 463 13.23 11.43 0.39
C TYR A 463 12.97 12.66 1.25
N GLN A 464 13.92 13.62 1.28
CA GLN A 464 13.74 14.90 1.96
C GLN A 464 12.56 15.68 1.37
N PHE A 465 12.40 15.66 0.04
CA PHE A 465 11.31 16.36 -0.62
C PHE A 465 9.93 15.86 -0.19
N ILE A 466 9.76 14.57 0.14
CA ILE A 466 8.49 14.07 0.70
C ILE A 466 8.15 14.79 2.02
N TYR A 467 9.14 15.01 2.91
CA TYR A 467 8.92 15.76 4.14
C TYR A 467 8.52 17.21 3.86
N GLU A 468 9.16 17.86 2.89
CA GLU A 468 8.86 19.24 2.49
C GLU A 468 7.43 19.36 1.96
N VAL A 469 7.00 18.41 1.13
CA VAL A 469 5.61 18.34 0.62
C VAL A 469 4.61 18.12 1.75
N CYS A 470 4.88 17.20 2.69
CA CYS A 470 4.03 16.98 3.86
C CYS A 470 3.95 18.23 4.74
N SER A 471 5.06 18.94 4.96
CA SER A 471 5.08 20.19 5.72
C SER A 471 4.18 21.24 5.08
N LYS A 472 4.32 21.42 3.76
CA LYS A 472 3.49 22.36 2.99
C LYS A 472 2.00 22.00 3.05
N PHE A 473 1.69 20.71 2.98
CA PHE A 473 0.31 20.22 3.12
C PHE A 473 -0.26 20.54 4.50
N VAL A 474 0.49 20.29 5.58
CA VAL A 474 0.06 20.58 6.95
C VAL A 474 -0.16 22.08 7.18
N GLU A 475 0.72 22.93 6.66
CA GLU A 475 0.55 24.39 6.71
C GLU A 475 -0.76 24.83 6.05
N GLY A 476 -1.07 24.30 4.86
CA GLY A 476 -2.34 24.56 4.18
C GLY A 476 -3.52 24.00 4.96
N PHE A 477 -3.44 22.76 5.42
CA PHE A 477 -4.53 22.07 6.11
C PHE A 477 -4.91 22.73 7.44
N ALA A 478 -3.93 23.14 8.24
CA ALA A 478 -4.17 23.85 9.51
C ALA A 478 -4.89 25.19 9.31
N THR A 479 -4.68 25.86 8.17
CA THR A 479 -5.46 27.08 7.87
C THR A 479 -6.92 26.76 7.57
N TYR A 480 -7.26 25.62 6.96
CA TYR A 480 -8.64 25.21 6.68
C TYR A 480 -9.41 24.76 7.92
N ASP A 481 -8.77 24.05 8.85
CA ASP A 481 -9.44 23.60 10.09
C ASP A 481 -9.77 24.76 11.05
N ASN A 482 -9.05 25.89 10.97
CA ASN A 482 -9.39 27.10 11.74
C ASN A 482 -10.63 27.85 11.20
N PHE A 483 -11.20 27.42 10.06
CA PHE A 483 -12.42 27.99 9.45
C PHE A 483 -13.64 27.05 9.50
N LYS A 484 -13.54 25.89 10.14
CA LYS A 484 -14.68 25.03 10.51
C LYS A 484 -14.97 25.17 12.00
#